data_AF-A0A1C7IF74-F1
#
_entry.id   AF-A0A1C7IF74-F1
#
_cell.length_a   1.000
_cell.length_b   1.000
_cell.length_c   1.000
_cell.angle_alpha   90.00
_cell.angle_beta   90.00
_cell.angle_gamma   90.00
#
_symmetry.space_group_name_H-M   'P 1'
#
loop_
_entity.id
_entity.type
_entity.pdbx_description
1 polymer ?
#
loop_
_entity_poly.entity_id
_entity_poly.type
_entity_poly.pdbx_seq_one_letter_code
_entity_poly.pdbx_strand_id
1 'polypeptide(L)'
;MKKDGKYRFSLQFGADSEEQVKAGELLERLGNKKSAVVVAALNDYLNSNPDLQDTHCKIEVKLTSGYNRDGIEEIIRRIVEERLATVHQDESLIAFSEGNGTDTLEADIAQMLDNLDVFS
;
A
#
# COMPACT_ATOMS: atom_id res chain seq x y z
N MET A 1 35.41 19.66 13.60
CA MET A 1 36.50 20.67 13.52
C MET A 1 37.05 20.67 12.11
N LYS A 2 37.13 21.83 11.43
CA LYS A 2 37.73 21.94 10.08
C LYS A 2 39.25 21.82 10.22
N LYS A 3 39.85 20.85 9.55
CA LYS A 3 41.32 20.67 9.52
C LYS A 3 41.75 20.55 8.06
N ASP A 4 42.75 21.33 7.67
CA ASP A 4 43.30 21.35 6.31
C ASP A 4 42.24 21.60 5.21
N GLY A 5 41.30 22.50 5.49
CA GLY A 5 40.20 22.81 4.56
C GLY A 5 39.10 21.76 4.49
N LYS A 6 39.26 20.61 5.17
CA LYS A 6 38.32 19.49 5.14
C LYS A 6 37.56 19.37 6.46
N TYR A 7 36.32 18.95 6.35
CA TYR A 7 35.51 18.57 7.51
C TYR A 7 35.58 17.06 7.69
N ARG A 8 35.85 16.61 8.91
CA ARG A 8 35.79 15.20 9.29
C ARG A 8 34.78 15.01 10.40
N PHE A 9 33.82 14.13 10.13
CA PHE A 9 32.79 13.70 11.07
C PHE A 9 32.75 12.16 11.06
N SER A 10 32.40 11.57 12.19
CA SER A 10 32.09 10.14 12.29
C SER A 10 30.60 10.03 12.55
N LEU A 11 29.90 9.24 11.73
CA LEU A 11 28.46 8.98 11.87
C LEU A 11 28.28 7.47 12.00
N GLN A 12 27.45 7.07 12.96
CA GLN A 12 26.98 5.70 13.11
C GLN A 12 25.47 5.75 13.33
N PHE A 13 24.76 4.84 12.68
CA PHE A 13 23.32 4.65 12.85
C PHE A 13 23.04 3.15 13.02
N GLY A 14 21.89 2.83 13.62
CA GLY A 14 21.47 1.45 13.85
C GLY A 14 21.15 0.71 12.56
N ALA A 15 20.83 -0.57 12.68
CA ALA A 15 20.35 -1.41 11.57
C ALA A 15 18.94 -1.94 11.90
N ASP A 16 18.16 -1.12 12.61
CA ASP A 16 16.88 -1.50 13.21
C ASP A 16 15.73 -1.44 12.19
N SER A 17 15.92 -0.74 11.06
CA SER A 17 14.97 -0.69 9.95
C SER A 17 15.58 -1.12 8.61
N GLU A 18 14.73 -1.60 7.70
CA GLU A 18 15.16 -1.97 6.34
C GLU A 18 15.79 -0.77 5.61
N GLU A 19 15.28 0.44 5.83
CA GLU A 19 15.83 1.67 5.28
C GLU A 19 17.25 1.94 5.77
N GLN A 20 17.50 1.72 7.07
CA GLN A 20 18.83 1.84 7.66
C GLN A 20 19.78 0.79 7.10
N VAL A 21 19.36 -0.48 7.01
CA VAL A 21 20.18 -1.56 6.44
C VAL A 21 20.56 -1.22 5.00
N LYS A 22 19.57 -0.87 4.16
CA LYS A 22 19.79 -0.50 2.75
C LYS A 22 20.73 0.69 2.59
N ALA A 23 20.58 1.73 3.42
CA ALA A 23 21.47 2.88 3.42
C ALA A 23 22.90 2.50 3.85
N GLY A 24 23.03 1.68 4.89
CA GLY A 24 24.30 1.14 5.38
C GLY A 24 25.05 0.37 4.31
N GLU A 25 24.42 -0.63 3.70
CA GLU A 25 25.03 -1.45 2.65
C GLU A 25 25.45 -0.63 1.43
N LEU A 26 24.63 0.35 1.02
CA LEU A 26 24.96 1.25 -0.08
C LEU A 26 26.22 2.07 0.25
N LEU A 27 26.28 2.64 1.46
CA LEU A 27 27.42 3.43 1.91
C LEU A 27 28.69 2.56 2.04
N GLU A 28 28.57 1.32 2.53
CA GLU A 28 29.69 0.39 2.58
C GLU A 28 30.26 0.12 1.18
N ARG A 29 29.39 -0.23 0.22
CA ARG A 29 29.78 -0.49 -1.18
C ARG A 29 30.45 0.71 -1.85
N LEU A 30 30.12 1.94 -1.45
CA LEU A 30 30.67 3.17 -2.02
C LEU A 30 32.09 3.52 -1.55
N GLY A 31 32.61 2.87 -0.50
CA GLY A 31 34.02 3.06 -0.09
C GLY A 31 34.36 4.53 0.22
N ASN A 32 35.39 5.08 -0.43
CA ASN A 32 35.83 6.47 -0.22
C ASN A 32 34.86 7.53 -0.81
N LYS A 33 33.84 7.13 -1.57
CA LYS A 33 32.85 8.04 -2.17
C LYS A 33 31.63 8.29 -1.28
N LYS A 34 31.58 7.67 -0.09
CA LYS A 34 30.52 7.87 0.92
C LYS A 34 30.27 9.35 1.22
N SER A 35 31.33 10.11 1.46
CA SER A 35 31.23 11.52 1.84
C SER A 35 30.59 12.36 0.76
N ALA A 36 30.80 12.04 -0.52
CA ALA A 36 30.19 12.77 -1.63
C ALA A 36 28.66 12.61 -1.64
N VAL A 37 28.17 11.39 -1.44
CA VAL A 37 26.72 11.10 -1.40
C VAL A 37 26.08 11.76 -0.17
N VAL A 38 26.69 11.61 1.00
CA VAL A 38 26.16 12.20 2.24
C VAL A 38 26.10 13.73 2.16
N VAL A 39 27.14 14.37 1.61
CA VAL A 39 27.16 15.83 1.43
C VAL A 39 26.12 16.28 0.42
N ALA A 40 25.95 15.57 -0.70
CA ALA A 40 24.93 15.90 -1.69
C ALA A 40 23.52 15.80 -1.09
N ALA A 41 23.18 14.67 -0.46
CA ALA A 41 21.89 14.46 0.17
C ALA A 41 21.59 15.49 1.28
N LEU A 42 22.61 15.87 2.06
CA LEU A 42 22.46 16.89 3.10
C LEU A 42 22.17 18.28 2.49
N ASN A 43 22.84 18.64 1.40
CA ASN A 43 22.58 19.91 0.71
C ASN A 43 21.17 19.92 0.11
N ASP A 44 20.73 18.82 -0.51
CA ASP A 44 19.37 18.70 -1.06
C ASP A 44 18.32 18.84 0.06
N TYR A 45 18.58 18.25 1.23
CA TYR A 45 17.73 18.38 2.40
C TYR A 45 17.67 19.82 2.92
N LEU A 46 18.80 20.52 3.00
CA LEU A 46 18.86 21.93 3.42
C LEU A 46 18.17 22.87 2.42
N ASN A 47 18.28 22.58 1.12
CA ASN A 47 17.59 23.34 0.08
C ASN A 47 16.07 23.15 0.13
N SER A 48 15.63 21.94 0.49
CA SER A 48 14.21 21.61 0.64
C SER A 48 13.62 22.13 1.95
N ASN A 49 14.47 22.47 2.94
CA ASN A 49 14.06 22.91 4.27
C ASN A 49 14.86 24.17 4.68
N PRO A 50 14.57 25.33 4.06
CA PRO A 50 15.32 26.57 4.29
C PRO A 50 15.27 27.03 5.76
N ASP A 51 14.20 26.68 6.49
CA ASP A 51 14.01 27.00 7.91
C ASP A 51 15.10 26.37 8.81
N LEU A 52 15.77 25.31 8.36
CA LEU A 52 16.87 24.66 9.09
C LEU A 52 18.18 25.46 9.02
N GLN A 53 18.28 26.44 8.13
CA GLN A 53 19.44 27.33 8.07
C GLN A 53 19.39 28.41 9.15
N ASP A 54 18.23 28.61 9.78
CA ASP A 54 18.09 29.56 10.87
C ASP A 54 18.66 28.97 12.17
N THR A 55 19.43 29.78 12.89
CA THR A 55 20.37 29.30 13.94
C THR A 55 19.64 28.70 15.17
N HIS A 56 18.33 28.88 15.25
CA HIS A 56 17.47 28.43 16.35
C HIS A 56 16.57 27.22 16.00
N CYS A 57 16.80 26.55 14.86
CA CYS A 57 15.95 25.43 14.47
C CYS A 57 16.39 24.11 15.15
N LYS A 58 15.49 23.53 15.95
CA LYS A 58 15.66 22.19 16.55
C LYS A 58 15.31 21.14 15.50
N ILE A 59 16.32 20.47 14.95
CA ILE A 59 16.10 19.33 14.03
C ILE A 59 15.50 18.18 14.82
N GLU A 60 14.23 17.89 14.58
CA GLU A 60 13.51 16.76 15.17
C GLU A 60 13.20 15.75 14.06
N VAL A 61 14.01 14.70 13.95
CA VAL A 61 13.83 13.63 12.97
C VAL A 61 12.69 12.74 13.46
N LYS A 62 11.45 13.07 13.09
CA LYS A 62 10.29 12.19 13.31
C LYS A 62 10.23 11.15 12.21
N LEU A 63 10.67 9.92 12.50
CA LEU A 63 10.24 8.75 11.74
C LEU A 63 8.74 8.58 12.00
N THR A 64 7.91 9.21 11.18
CA THR A 64 6.50 8.85 11.08
C THR A 64 6.47 7.63 10.18
N SER A 65 6.39 6.44 10.78
CA SER A 65 5.93 5.23 10.10
C SER A 65 4.69 5.63 9.28
N GLY A 66 4.75 5.50 7.96
CA GLY A 66 3.86 6.18 7.00
C GLY A 66 2.37 5.84 7.04
N TYR A 67 1.86 5.27 8.14
CA TYR A 67 0.44 5.01 8.34
C TYR A 67 -0.02 5.61 9.67
N ASN A 68 -0.68 6.77 9.58
CA ASN A 68 -1.49 7.29 10.67
C ASN A 68 -2.72 6.39 10.82
N ARG A 69 -3.23 6.22 12.04
CA ARG A 69 -4.44 5.41 12.34
C ARG A 69 -5.60 5.71 11.38
N ASP A 70 -5.77 6.99 11.05
CA ASP A 70 -6.82 7.47 10.15
C ASP A 70 -6.63 6.96 8.71
N GLY A 71 -5.38 6.87 8.23
CA GLY A 71 -5.07 6.31 6.91
C GLY A 71 -5.28 4.80 6.85
N ILE A 72 -5.00 4.08 7.95
CA ILE A 72 -5.33 2.65 8.06
C ILE A 72 -6.84 2.45 8.05
N GLU A 73 -7.59 3.29 8.77
CA GLU A 73 -9.06 3.22 8.79
C GLU A 73 -9.65 3.46 7.39
N GLU A 74 -9.14 4.44 6.64
CA GLU A 74 -9.61 4.73 5.28
C GLU A 74 -9.35 3.57 4.32
N ILE A 75 -8.17 2.94 4.41
CA ILE A 75 -7.83 1.74 3.62
C ILE A 75 -8.77 0.58 3.97
N ILE A 76 -9.00 0.32 5.27
CA ILE A 76 -9.91 -0.74 5.72
C ILE A 76 -11.33 -0.48 5.23
N ARG A 77 -11.83 0.75 5.36
CA ARG A 77 -13.17 1.14 4.93
C ARG A 77 -13.36 0.89 3.43
N ARG A 78 -12.40 1.33 2.61
CA ARG A 78 -12.42 1.11 1.15
C ARG A 78 -12.45 -0.37 0.79
N ILE A 79 -11.62 -1.20 1.45
CA ILE A 79 -11.60 -2.66 1.20
C ILE A 79 -12.95 -3.29 1.56
N VAL A 80 -13.54 -2.91 2.69
CA VAL A 80 -14.83 -3.46 3.14
C VAL A 80 -15.97 -3.04 2.21
N GLU A 81 -16.03 -1.78 1.80
CA GLU A 81 -17.02 -1.27 0.84
C GLU A 81 -16.93 -1.98 -0.50
N GLU A 82 -15.73 -2.18 -1.03
CA GLU A 82 -15.51 -2.93 -2.29
C GLU A 82 -15.99 -4.38 -2.17
N ARG A 83 -15.68 -5.07 -1.06
CA ARG A 83 -16.14 -6.44 -0.81
C ARG A 83 -17.66 -6.52 -0.67
N LEU A 84 -18.28 -5.62 0.07
CA LEU A 84 -19.73 -5.59 0.22
C LEU A 84 -20.41 -5.29 -1.13
N ALA A 85 -19.90 -4.36 -1.93
CA ALA A 85 -20.43 -4.07 -3.25
C ALA A 85 -20.41 -5.31 -4.16
N THR A 86 -19.32 -6.09 -4.13
CA THR A 86 -19.25 -7.35 -4.89
C THR A 86 -20.25 -8.41 -4.40
N VAL A 87 -20.50 -8.49 -3.09
CA VAL A 87 -21.46 -9.44 -2.50
C VAL A 87 -22.91 -9.06 -2.82
N HIS A 88 -23.26 -7.78 -2.78
CA HIS A 88 -24.59 -7.31 -3.16
C HIS A 88 -24.87 -7.51 -4.66
N GLN A 89 -23.83 -7.49 -5.50
CA GLN A 89 -23.96 -7.79 -6.92
C GLN A 89 -24.28 -9.27 -7.15
N ASP A 90 -23.66 -10.17 -6.39
CA ASP A 90 -23.97 -11.61 -6.42
C ASP A 90 -25.35 -11.93 -5.84
N GLU A 91 -25.76 -11.32 -4.72
CA GLU A 91 -27.11 -11.51 -4.16
C GLU A 91 -28.21 -10.95 -5.08
N SER A 92 -27.93 -9.86 -5.81
CA SER A 92 -28.87 -9.33 -6.80
C SER A 92 -29.06 -10.27 -8.00
N LEU A 93 -28.03 -11.02 -8.41
CA LEU A 93 -28.14 -12.00 -9.48
C LEU A 93 -28.91 -13.25 -9.04
N ILE A 94 -28.82 -13.64 -7.77
CA ILE A 94 -29.58 -14.77 -7.22
C ILE A 94 -31.07 -14.39 -7.06
N ALA A 95 -31.38 -13.18 -6.58
CA ALA A 95 -32.77 -12.73 -6.40
C ALA A 95 -33.51 -12.48 -7.74
N PHE A 96 -32.80 -12.17 -8.83
CA PHE A 96 -33.41 -12.05 -10.17
C PHE A 96 -33.60 -13.41 -10.89
N SER A 97 -33.10 -14.52 -10.32
CA SER A 97 -33.21 -15.85 -10.92
C SER A 97 -34.44 -16.66 -10.47
N GLU A 98 -35.13 -16.28 -9.39
CA GLU A 98 -36.29 -17.05 -8.88
C GLU A 98 -37.61 -16.77 -9.64
N GLY A 99 -37.62 -15.87 -10.63
CA GLY A 99 -38.84 -15.47 -11.34
C GLY A 99 -39.16 -16.17 -12.66
N ASN A 100 -38.25 -16.96 -13.25
CA ASN A 100 -38.41 -17.49 -14.61
C ASN A 100 -38.27 -19.02 -14.76
N GLY A 101 -38.03 -19.76 -13.67
CA GLY A 101 -37.77 -21.21 -13.73
C GLY A 101 -39.00 -22.10 -13.60
N THR A 102 -40.13 -21.58 -13.12
CA THR A 102 -41.36 -22.36 -12.90
C THR A 102 -42.08 -22.67 -14.21
N ASP A 103 -42.20 -21.68 -15.09
CA ASP A 103 -42.97 -21.81 -16.33
C ASP A 103 -42.33 -22.78 -17.33
N THR A 104 -40.99 -22.86 -17.35
CA THR A 104 -40.26 -23.83 -18.19
C THR A 104 -40.31 -25.25 -17.61
N LEU A 105 -40.24 -25.38 -16.28
CA LEU A 105 -40.29 -26.69 -15.62
C LEU A 105 -41.68 -27.32 -15.74
N GLU A 106 -42.76 -26.55 -15.61
CA GLU A 106 -44.11 -27.05 -15.80
C GLU A 106 -44.38 -27.48 -17.25
N ALA A 107 -43.85 -26.75 -18.23
CA ALA A 107 -43.92 -27.11 -19.64
C ALA A 107 -43.17 -28.42 -19.95
N ASP A 108 -41.96 -28.58 -19.40
CA ASP A 108 -41.16 -29.80 -19.58
C ASP A 108 -41.83 -31.03 -18.94
N ILE A 109 -42.44 -30.87 -17.76
CA ILE A 109 -43.19 -31.95 -17.08
C ILE A 109 -44.43 -32.34 -17.89
N ALA A 110 -45.19 -31.37 -18.43
CA ALA A 110 -46.35 -31.65 -19.27
C ALA A 110 -45.96 -32.43 -20.53
N GLN A 111 -44.84 -32.08 -21.17
CA GLN A 111 -44.33 -32.80 -22.34
C GLN A 111 -43.89 -34.24 -21.99
N MET A 112 -43.30 -34.45 -20.81
CA MET A 112 -42.93 -35.80 -20.36
C MET A 112 -44.15 -36.68 -20.10
N LEU A 113 -45.27 -36.12 -19.62
CA LEU A 113 -46.52 -36.85 -19.40
C LEU A 113 -47.24 -37.19 -20.71
N ASP A 114 -47.24 -36.28 -21.69
CA ASP A 114 -47.84 -36.51 -23.01
C ASP A 114 -47.15 -37.67 -23.76
N ASN A 115 -45.82 -37.78 -23.63
CA ASN A 115 -45.04 -38.88 -24.20
C ASN A 115 -45.38 -40.24 -23.60
N LEU A 116 -45.92 -40.30 -22.37
CA LEU A 116 -46.34 -41.57 -21.76
C LEU A 116 -47.66 -42.08 -22.34
N ASP A 117 -48.53 -41.19 -22.84
CA ASP A 117 -49.84 -41.58 -23.39
C ASP A 117 -49.75 -42.23 -24.78
N VAL A 118 -48.59 -42.09 -25.45
CA VAL A 118 -48.28 -42.78 -26.72
C VAL A 118 -47.99 -44.27 -26.51
N PHE A 119 -47.73 -44.71 -25.28
CA PHE A 119 -47.46 -46.11 -24.94
C PHE A 119 -48.66 -46.82 -24.25
N SER A 120 -49.81 -46.13 -24.14
CA SER A 120 -51.09 -46.64 -23.63
C SER A 120 -51.83 -47.53 -24.62
#